data_AF-C5DMM6-F1
#
_entry.id   AF-C5DMM6-F1
#
_cell.length_a   1.000
_cell.length_b   1.000
_cell.length_c   1.000
_cell.angle_alpha   90.00
_cell.angle_beta   90.00
_cell.angle_gamma   90.00
#
_symmetry.space_group_name_H-M   'P 1'
#
loop_
_entity.id
_entity.type
_entity.pdbx_description
1 polymer ?
#
loop_
_entity_poly.entity_id
_entity_poly.type
_entity_poly.pdbx_seq_one_letter_code
_entity_poly.pdbx_strand_id
1 'polypeptide(L)'
;MGKNQCEQGFRDGARRKWPRISLLTLGAGYLLWVFLYNSDAPSTSGGAGPRGRANFATGQPATTHNVTISNFNPQGSVSPTSAPDYSYYQQRIQLRPLISSTVARDEFEAWLQKQTTVSFERLLANIGDVELNNLSSTDGVAEGGVIASPSKQAPNYFYQWVRDSAITINTVVSHISNSSQSSGLNLTLVGTVLKYINNSCILQRTANPSGSLQPELEGLGEPKWEVDDSAFTGSWGRPQSDGPPLRAITTLNFLSTLNQSGHSLENVIDLYQKEFKTDLRLSFQSERELIEQALALDLNFVVKNWRKSGFDLWEEVNGQHFFTALCQLKAVSLGRNYYTNIRPEFDNEQKSISGGLHNSFEDILNFLLVDGGFLNPAKNYIVETPQILGQRSGLDIAILIGSLLTHDSEENSPNSEKFPFDVNDSGILNSLYGLVKQMEILYPVNHQRANLNLGVALGRYPEDIYNGVDTSEGNPWFLATSAAAEVLYKVIWHYQSLNQDLVIPLDGWQSEFWSLIFERIDFSLQGQDTWQLVIPYHSPAYNQTMVSLFTLGDSFLDKVREHVSDEGEMSEQFNRYTGFLQGARHLTWSYGAFWSSRRWRDQALKALNAPN
;
A
#
# COMPACT_ATOMS: atom_id res chain seq x y z
N MET A 1 -39.22 30.52 44.76
CA MET A 1 -40.05 31.59 44.17
C MET A 1 -39.84 31.53 42.66
N GLY A 2 -40.75 31.26 41.73
CA GLY A 2 -42.09 30.63 41.61
C GLY A 2 -42.14 30.17 40.13
N LYS A 3 -42.46 28.91 39.79
CA LYS A 3 -43.78 28.25 39.60
C LYS A 3 -44.64 28.71 38.40
N ASN A 4 -45.08 27.67 37.65
CA ASN A 4 -46.25 27.49 36.76
C ASN A 4 -45.98 27.61 35.25
N GLN A 5 -45.96 26.52 34.46
CA GLN A 5 -47.04 25.60 34.03
C GLN A 5 -48.16 26.25 33.21
N CYS A 6 -48.32 25.77 31.96
CA CYS A 6 -49.64 25.48 31.39
C CYS A 6 -49.51 24.26 30.44
N GLU A 7 -50.29 23.23 30.74
CA GLU A 7 -50.48 21.99 30.00
C GLU A 7 -51.66 22.07 29.01
N GLN A 8 -51.81 20.97 28.26
CA GLN A 8 -52.98 20.44 27.52
C GLN A 8 -53.04 20.86 26.04
N GLY A 9 -53.03 19.97 25.04
CA GLY A 9 -53.28 18.52 25.00
C GLY A 9 -54.52 18.26 24.15
N PHE A 10 -54.40 17.57 23.02
CA PHE A 10 -55.47 16.74 22.45
C PHE A 10 -54.89 15.70 21.48
N ARG A 11 -55.27 14.45 21.72
CA ARG A 11 -55.00 13.26 20.91
C ARG A 11 -56.07 13.08 19.82
N ASP A 12 -55.67 12.26 18.85
CA ASP A 12 -56.42 11.27 18.09
C ASP A 12 -56.86 11.58 16.66
N GLY A 13 -56.37 10.69 15.77
CA GLY A 13 -57.19 10.07 14.75
C GLY A 13 -56.94 10.51 13.31
N ALA A 14 -56.15 9.72 12.56
CA ALA A 14 -56.59 9.19 11.26
C ALA A 14 -55.57 8.24 10.63
N ARG A 15 -55.99 6.97 10.51
CA ARG A 15 -55.45 5.95 9.61
C ARG A 15 -55.68 6.34 8.15
N ARG A 16 -54.66 6.23 7.29
CA ARG A 16 -54.74 5.88 5.86
C ARG A 16 -53.45 5.13 5.50
N LYS A 17 -53.45 3.78 5.46
CA LYS A 17 -53.58 2.91 4.27
C LYS A 17 -52.97 3.53 3.01
N TRP A 18 -52.12 2.76 2.32
CA TRP A 18 -52.08 2.48 0.86
C TRP A 18 -51.07 1.32 0.63
N PRO A 19 -51.15 0.57 -0.49
CA PRO A 19 -51.32 -0.89 -0.44
C PRO A 19 -50.07 -1.73 -0.76
N ARG A 20 -50.15 -3.01 -0.36
CA ARG A 20 -49.37 -4.13 -0.86
C ARG A 20 -49.60 -4.31 -2.36
N ILE A 21 -48.53 -4.43 -3.14
CA ILE A 21 -48.54 -5.04 -4.48
C ILE A 21 -47.70 -6.31 -4.42
N SER A 22 -48.32 -7.37 -4.92
CA SER A 22 -47.87 -8.75 -4.92
C SER A 22 -46.77 -9.02 -5.95
N LEU A 23 -46.00 -10.08 -5.64
CA LEU A 23 -45.15 -10.88 -6.50
C LEU A 23 -45.57 -10.92 -7.99
N LEU A 24 -44.58 -10.76 -8.86
CA LEU A 24 -44.50 -11.45 -10.15
C LEU A 24 -43.04 -11.84 -10.41
N THR A 25 -42.76 -13.11 -10.14
CA THR A 25 -41.64 -13.90 -10.66
C THR A 25 -41.75 -14.03 -12.17
N LEU A 26 -40.67 -13.74 -12.89
CA LEU A 26 -40.35 -14.37 -14.17
C LEU A 26 -38.84 -14.23 -14.41
N GLY A 27 -38.17 -15.37 -14.49
CA GLY A 27 -36.73 -15.47 -14.70
C GLY A 27 -36.34 -15.48 -16.17
N ALA A 28 -35.09 -15.09 -16.40
CA ALA A 28 -34.20 -15.45 -17.50
C ALA A 28 -32.92 -14.65 -17.22
N GLY A 29 -31.69 -15.14 -17.29
CA GLY A 29 -31.14 -16.39 -17.76
C GLY A 29 -29.64 -16.13 -17.76
N TYR A 30 -28.92 -16.93 -16.98
CA TYR A 30 -27.49 -16.85 -16.71
C TYR A 30 -26.68 -17.09 -18.00
N LEU A 31 -25.75 -16.21 -18.35
CA LEU A 31 -24.62 -16.54 -19.24
C LEU A 31 -23.37 -15.81 -18.74
N LEU A 32 -22.62 -16.51 -17.88
CA LEU A 32 -21.23 -16.22 -17.54
C LEU A 32 -20.34 -16.61 -18.72
N TRP A 33 -19.38 -15.74 -19.06
CA TRP A 33 -18.19 -16.11 -19.80
C TRP A 33 -16.99 -15.94 -18.87
N VAL A 34 -16.40 -17.08 -18.50
CA VAL A 34 -15.11 -17.18 -17.81
C VAL A 34 -14.10 -17.50 -18.91
N PHE A 35 -13.11 -16.63 -19.15
CA PHE A 35 -11.93 -17.00 -19.92
C PHE A 35 -10.79 -17.34 -18.96
N LEU A 36 -10.39 -18.61 -19.00
CA LEU A 36 -9.23 -19.15 -18.32
C LEU A 36 -7.95 -18.85 -19.12
N TYR A 37 -6.88 -18.56 -18.38
CA TYR A 37 -5.50 -18.52 -18.84
C TYR A 37 -5.04 -19.90 -19.35
N ASN A 38 -4.34 -19.90 -20.49
CA ASN A 38 -3.68 -21.09 -21.05
C ASN A 38 -2.34 -21.35 -20.35
N SER A 39 -2.13 -22.60 -19.93
CA SER A 39 -0.81 -23.19 -19.66
C SER A 39 -0.76 -24.58 -20.29
N ASP A 40 0.13 -24.75 -21.29
CA ASP A 40 0.39 -25.99 -22.02
C ASP A 40 1.13 -27.05 -21.15
N ALA A 41 0.70 -28.32 -21.22
CA ALA A 41 1.53 -29.56 -21.29
C ALA A 41 0.63 -30.83 -21.44
N PRO A 42 1.11 -32.05 -21.78
CA PRO A 42 0.86 -32.68 -23.08
C PRO A 42 0.02 -33.99 -23.08
N SER A 43 -0.53 -34.25 -24.27
CA SER A 43 -1.03 -35.50 -24.90
C SER A 43 -1.10 -36.82 -24.11
N THR A 44 -2.28 -37.47 -24.14
CA THR A 44 -2.43 -38.91 -24.47
C THR A 44 -3.78 -39.22 -25.15
N SER A 45 -3.74 -40.29 -25.95
CA SER A 45 -4.64 -40.84 -26.97
C SER A 45 -6.05 -41.30 -26.59
N GLY A 46 -6.98 -41.28 -27.58
CA GLY A 46 -7.89 -42.42 -27.81
C GLY A 46 -9.34 -42.15 -28.28
N GLY A 47 -9.61 -42.19 -29.60
CA GLY A 47 -10.64 -43.07 -30.20
C GLY A 47 -12.14 -42.69 -30.28
N ALA A 48 -12.54 -42.24 -31.47
CA ALA A 48 -13.71 -42.69 -32.28
C ALA A 48 -15.17 -42.21 -32.01
N GLY A 49 -15.68 -41.39 -32.95
CA GLY A 49 -16.86 -41.74 -33.77
C GLY A 49 -18.21 -41.02 -33.54
N PRO A 50 -19.04 -40.78 -34.57
CA PRO A 50 -19.66 -39.46 -34.80
C PRO A 50 -21.20 -39.44 -34.85
N ARG A 51 -21.81 -38.26 -34.66
CA ARG A 51 -22.93 -37.66 -35.45
C ARG A 51 -23.60 -36.51 -34.70
N GLY A 52 -23.73 -35.36 -35.37
CA GLY A 52 -24.56 -34.24 -34.93
C GLY A 52 -24.03 -32.89 -35.39
N ARG A 53 -24.19 -32.57 -36.69
CA ARG A 53 -23.95 -31.22 -37.21
C ARG A 53 -25.00 -30.27 -36.62
N ALA A 54 -24.61 -29.54 -35.57
CA ALA A 54 -25.20 -28.25 -35.26
C ALA A 54 -24.18 -27.19 -35.69
N ASN A 55 -24.58 -26.32 -36.61
CA ASN A 55 -23.80 -25.13 -36.96
C ASN A 55 -23.77 -24.21 -35.74
N PHE A 56 -22.80 -24.40 -34.86
CA PHE A 56 -22.35 -23.33 -33.99
C PHE A 56 -21.62 -22.33 -34.89
N ALA A 57 -22.21 -21.14 -35.05
CA ALA A 57 -21.48 -20.00 -35.54
C ALA A 57 -20.24 -19.87 -34.66
N THR A 58 -19.07 -20.16 -35.22
CA THR A 58 -17.78 -19.87 -34.61
C THR A 58 -17.75 -18.36 -34.41
N GLY A 59 -18.02 -17.90 -33.19
CA GLY A 59 -17.67 -16.53 -32.80
C GLY A 59 -16.20 -16.35 -33.12
N GLN A 60 -15.87 -15.34 -33.93
CA GLN A 60 -14.47 -15.02 -34.18
C GLN A 60 -13.79 -14.77 -32.82
N PRO A 61 -12.54 -15.23 -32.64
CA PRO A 61 -11.80 -14.91 -31.43
C PRO A 61 -11.72 -13.39 -31.30
N ALA A 62 -11.99 -12.86 -30.10
CA ALA A 62 -11.83 -11.44 -29.80
C ALA A 62 -10.43 -10.99 -30.23
N THR A 63 -10.35 -9.95 -31.06
CA THR A 63 -9.07 -9.40 -31.48
C THR A 63 -8.71 -8.18 -30.63
N THR A 64 -7.45 -8.07 -30.23
CA THR A 64 -6.94 -6.89 -29.54
C THR A 64 -6.33 -5.92 -30.55
N HIS A 65 -6.88 -4.72 -30.61
CA HIS A 65 -6.42 -3.65 -31.49
C HIS A 65 -5.53 -2.66 -30.73
N ASN A 66 -4.38 -2.34 -31.31
CA ASN A 66 -3.42 -1.39 -30.74
C ASN A 66 -3.61 0.00 -31.35
N VAL A 67 -3.86 1.01 -30.51
CA VAL A 67 -3.72 2.41 -30.86
C VAL A 67 -2.34 2.86 -30.40
N THR A 68 -1.40 2.99 -31.34
CA THR A 68 -0.04 3.39 -30.99
C THR A 68 0.13 4.91 -31.10
N ILE A 69 0.63 5.55 -30.03
CA ILE A 69 1.00 6.97 -30.03
C ILE A 69 2.48 7.09 -29.67
N SER A 70 3.30 7.44 -30.65
CA SER A 70 4.73 7.72 -30.45
C SER A 70 5.03 9.21 -30.26
N ASN A 71 4.16 10.10 -30.74
CA ASN A 71 4.29 11.55 -30.59
C ASN A 71 2.90 12.22 -30.57
N PHE A 72 2.62 13.02 -29.55
CA PHE A 72 1.37 13.78 -29.44
C PHE A 72 1.26 14.95 -30.43
N ASN A 73 2.40 15.43 -30.98
CA ASN A 73 2.49 16.54 -31.94
C ASN A 73 3.23 16.13 -33.24
N PRO A 74 2.63 15.32 -34.12
CA PRO A 74 3.24 14.99 -35.41
C PRO A 74 3.23 16.20 -36.36
N GLN A 75 4.35 16.51 -37.01
CA GLN A 75 4.38 17.56 -38.05
C GLN A 75 3.53 17.15 -39.25
N GLY A 76 2.42 17.86 -39.48
CA GLY A 76 1.53 17.71 -40.65
C GLY A 76 0.18 17.03 -40.32
N SER A 77 -0.80 17.80 -39.83
CA SER A 77 -2.16 17.30 -39.61
C SER A 77 -3.07 17.60 -40.81
N VAL A 78 -3.53 16.56 -41.51
CA VAL A 78 -4.68 16.63 -42.42
C VAL A 78 -5.94 16.34 -41.61
N SER A 79 -6.98 17.18 -41.74
CA SER A 79 -8.28 17.01 -41.09
C SER A 79 -9.00 15.76 -41.61
N PRO A 80 -9.47 14.83 -40.76
CA PRO A 80 -10.21 13.67 -41.24
C PRO A 80 -11.68 14.02 -41.43
N THR A 81 -12.17 13.91 -42.67
CA THR A 81 -13.60 14.01 -43.04
C THR A 81 -14.26 12.63 -43.21
N SER A 82 -13.67 11.56 -42.68
CA SER A 82 -14.15 10.16 -42.79
C SER A 82 -14.55 9.55 -41.44
N ALA A 83 -15.29 8.44 -41.50
CA ALA A 83 -15.71 7.63 -40.35
C ALA A 83 -14.52 7.22 -39.46
N PRO A 84 -14.71 6.97 -38.14
CA PRO A 84 -13.62 6.75 -37.20
C PRO A 84 -12.80 5.51 -37.59
N ASP A 85 -11.56 5.74 -38.01
CA ASP A 85 -10.53 4.73 -38.26
C ASP A 85 -9.36 4.89 -37.27
N TYR A 86 -8.28 4.10 -37.42
CA TYR A 86 -7.08 4.18 -36.57
C TYR A 86 -6.49 5.61 -36.48
N SER A 87 -6.59 6.41 -37.55
CA SER A 87 -6.05 7.77 -37.59
C SER A 87 -6.88 8.78 -36.80
N TYR A 88 -8.19 8.53 -36.66
CA TYR A 88 -9.11 9.36 -35.87
C TYR A 88 -8.78 9.34 -34.38
N TYR A 89 -8.37 8.19 -33.83
CA TYR A 89 -8.07 8.04 -32.40
C TYR A 89 -6.69 8.59 -32.02
N GLN A 90 -5.68 8.37 -32.88
CA GLN A 90 -4.33 8.93 -32.69
C GLN A 90 -4.33 10.47 -32.59
N GLN A 91 -5.26 11.15 -33.24
CA GLN A 91 -5.35 12.61 -33.22
C GLN A 91 -6.08 13.19 -31.99
N ARG A 92 -6.76 12.36 -31.19
CA ARG A 92 -7.66 12.83 -30.11
C ARG A 92 -7.17 12.62 -28.69
N ILE A 93 -6.38 11.58 -28.44
CA ILE A 93 -5.78 11.35 -27.12
C ILE A 93 -4.62 12.32 -26.97
N GLN A 94 -4.70 13.17 -25.96
CA GLN A 94 -3.73 14.22 -25.68
C GLN A 94 -3.45 14.24 -24.17
N LEU A 95 -2.28 14.72 -23.78
CA LEU A 95 -1.96 14.92 -22.37
C LEU A 95 -2.79 16.06 -21.79
N ARG A 96 -3.31 15.86 -20.59
CA ARG A 96 -3.94 16.94 -19.82
C ARG A 96 -2.85 17.88 -19.30
N PRO A 97 -3.10 19.20 -19.32
CA PRO A 97 -2.27 20.13 -18.57
C PRO A 97 -2.26 19.77 -17.07
N LEU A 98 -1.08 19.82 -16.47
CA LEU A 98 -0.83 19.54 -15.05
C LEU A 98 0.07 20.63 -14.48
N ILE A 99 -0.10 20.89 -13.18
CA ILE A 99 0.74 21.83 -12.42
C ILE A 99 1.43 21.01 -11.31
N SER A 100 2.74 21.14 -11.13
CA SER A 100 3.47 20.35 -10.13
C SER A 100 3.35 20.92 -8.72
N SER A 101 3.32 22.23 -8.57
CA SER A 101 3.30 22.88 -7.25
C SER A 101 2.69 24.28 -7.33
N THR A 102 2.22 24.77 -6.19
CA THR A 102 1.64 26.12 -6.04
C THR A 102 2.68 27.21 -5.76
N VAL A 103 3.96 26.83 -5.64
CA VAL A 103 5.12 27.72 -5.44
C VAL A 103 6.14 27.58 -6.58
N ALA A 104 7.19 28.40 -6.57
CA ALA A 104 8.26 28.29 -7.56
C ALA A 104 9.00 26.95 -7.44
N ARG A 105 9.51 26.41 -8.55
CA ARG A 105 10.16 25.10 -8.58
C ARG A 105 11.33 25.00 -7.60
N ASP A 106 12.20 26.01 -7.58
CA ASP A 106 13.37 26.02 -6.70
C ASP A 106 12.99 26.06 -5.21
N GLU A 107 11.90 26.76 -4.87
CA GLU A 107 11.35 26.80 -3.52
C GLU A 107 10.77 25.45 -3.11
N PHE A 108 10.04 24.79 -4.01
CA PHE A 108 9.50 23.46 -3.78
C PHE A 108 10.59 22.41 -3.56
N GLU A 109 11.64 22.41 -4.39
CA GLU A 109 12.78 21.49 -4.24
C GLU A 109 13.56 21.75 -2.95
N ALA A 110 13.76 23.02 -2.57
CA ALA A 110 14.41 23.36 -1.30
C ALA A 110 13.57 22.89 -0.11
N TRP A 111 12.24 23.05 -0.16
CA TRP A 111 11.34 22.52 0.86
C TRP A 111 11.40 21.00 0.94
N LEU A 112 11.34 20.29 -0.19
CA LEU A 112 11.44 18.83 -0.23
C LEU A 112 12.72 18.36 0.45
N GLN A 113 13.87 18.95 0.09
CA GLN A 113 15.15 18.58 0.69
C GLN A 113 15.16 18.80 2.21
N LYS A 114 14.72 19.98 2.68
CA LYS A 114 14.63 20.28 4.12
C LYS A 114 13.70 19.30 4.83
N GLN A 115 12.52 19.07 4.28
CA GLN A 115 11.51 18.23 4.90
C GLN A 115 11.92 16.76 4.94
N THR A 116 12.70 16.27 3.97
CA THR A 116 13.22 14.90 3.99
C THR A 116 14.18 14.68 5.15
N THR A 117 15.11 15.61 5.39
CA THR A 117 16.01 15.56 6.55
C THR A 117 15.22 15.60 7.85
N VAL A 118 14.32 16.57 8.00
CA VAL A 118 13.49 16.70 9.22
C VAL A 118 12.64 15.46 9.44
N SER A 119 12.04 14.89 8.39
CA SER A 119 11.18 13.72 8.53
C SER A 119 11.96 12.50 9.01
N PHE A 120 13.16 12.27 8.47
CA PHE A 120 13.98 11.15 8.93
C PHE A 120 14.45 11.35 10.39
N GLU A 121 14.86 12.55 10.76
CA GLU A 121 15.22 12.88 12.15
C GLU A 121 14.05 12.69 13.12
N ARG A 122 12.84 13.16 12.75
CA ARG A 122 11.63 13.02 13.58
C ARG A 122 11.14 11.58 13.67
N LEU A 123 11.33 10.78 12.63
CA LEU A 123 11.10 9.34 12.67
C LEU A 123 12.02 8.68 13.69
N LEU A 124 13.33 8.94 13.61
CA LEU A 124 14.32 8.37 14.53
C LEU A 124 14.11 8.83 15.99
N ALA A 125 13.60 10.04 16.18
CA ALA A 125 13.28 10.59 17.51
C ALA A 125 12.15 9.82 18.23
N ASN A 126 11.39 8.97 17.55
CA ASN A 126 10.34 8.13 18.12
C ASN A 126 10.77 6.66 18.29
N ILE A 127 12.07 6.35 18.13
CA ILE A 127 12.61 5.01 18.37
C ILE A 127 13.41 5.02 19.67
N GLY A 128 13.07 4.17 20.63
CA GLY A 128 13.85 3.98 21.84
C GLY A 128 15.23 3.41 21.51
N ASP A 129 16.25 4.26 21.46
CA ASP A 129 17.62 3.85 21.19
C ASP A 129 18.57 4.84 21.88
N VAL A 130 19.38 4.36 22.82
CA VAL A 130 20.31 5.20 23.59
C VAL A 130 21.35 5.92 22.74
N GLU A 131 21.63 5.45 21.52
CA GLU A 131 22.55 6.12 20.59
C GLU A 131 21.85 7.19 19.75
N LEU A 132 20.51 7.20 19.70
CA LEU A 132 19.72 8.19 18.96
C LEU A 132 19.15 9.28 19.89
N ASN A 133 18.67 8.89 21.06
CA ASN A 133 17.94 9.78 21.97
C ASN A 133 17.91 9.24 23.41
N ASN A 134 17.17 9.92 24.28
CA ASN A 134 17.05 9.60 25.70
C ASN A 134 15.66 9.10 26.11
N LEU A 135 14.81 8.67 25.16
CA LEU A 135 13.42 8.25 25.41
C LEU A 135 13.28 7.18 26.49
N SER A 136 14.25 6.26 26.58
CA SER A 136 14.26 5.23 27.62
C SER A 136 14.35 5.83 29.02
N SER A 137 15.22 6.82 29.21
CA SER A 137 15.43 7.48 30.50
C SER A 137 14.35 8.52 30.84
N THR A 138 13.75 9.18 29.84
CA THR A 138 12.77 10.25 30.06
C THR A 138 11.35 9.72 30.16
N ASP A 139 11.02 8.71 29.36
CA ASP A 139 9.64 8.27 29.16
C ASP A 139 9.43 6.75 29.31
N GLY A 140 10.50 6.00 29.62
CA GLY A 140 10.41 4.56 29.88
C GLY A 140 10.24 3.71 28.61
N VAL A 141 10.53 4.26 27.44
CA VAL A 141 10.49 3.49 26.18
C VAL A 141 11.59 2.44 26.18
N ALA A 142 11.22 1.18 25.96
CA ALA A 142 12.15 0.08 25.88
C ALA A 142 13.12 0.24 24.70
N GLU A 143 14.33 -0.30 24.83
CA GLU A 143 15.33 -0.28 23.77
C GLU A 143 14.83 -1.09 22.56
N GLY A 144 14.85 -0.48 21.38
CA GLY A 144 14.28 -1.02 20.14
C GLY A 144 12.77 -0.81 19.98
N GLY A 145 12.07 -0.33 21.01
CA GLY A 145 10.64 -0.01 20.94
C GLY A 145 10.40 1.24 20.08
N VAL A 146 9.38 1.20 19.22
CA VAL A 146 9.01 2.34 18.36
C VAL A 146 7.65 2.86 18.81
N ILE A 147 7.59 4.11 19.30
CA ILE A 147 6.30 4.72 19.64
C ILE A 147 5.60 5.18 18.37
N ALA A 148 4.28 5.01 18.29
CA ALA A 148 3.50 5.55 17.17
C ALA A 148 3.53 7.09 17.18
N SER A 149 3.42 7.70 18.36
CA SER A 149 3.60 9.13 18.56
C SER A 149 3.91 9.48 20.03
N PRO A 150 4.56 10.62 20.31
CA PRO A 150 4.77 11.15 21.66
C PRO A 150 3.48 11.68 22.32
N SER A 151 2.31 11.51 21.70
CA SER A 151 1.03 11.97 22.22
C SER A 151 0.51 11.02 23.31
N LYS A 152 0.40 11.52 24.55
CA LYS A 152 -0.09 10.75 25.72
C LYS A 152 -1.57 10.97 26.04
N GLN A 153 -2.22 11.92 25.37
CA GLN A 153 -3.63 12.27 25.59
C GLN A 153 -4.22 12.97 24.37
N ALA A 154 -5.50 12.72 24.08
CA ALA A 154 -6.27 13.36 23.02
C ALA A 154 -5.55 13.50 21.65
N PRO A 155 -5.13 12.39 21.01
CA PRO A 155 -5.31 10.98 21.43
C PRO A 155 -4.08 10.45 22.20
N ASN A 156 -4.23 9.33 22.91
CA ASN A 156 -3.10 8.63 23.52
C ASN A 156 -2.55 7.56 22.56
N TYR A 157 -1.44 7.88 21.90
CA TYR A 157 -0.72 7.05 20.94
C TYR A 157 0.69 6.69 21.45
N PHE A 158 0.95 6.88 22.74
CA PHE A 158 2.21 6.57 23.39
C PHE A 158 2.30 5.07 23.70
N TYR A 159 2.30 4.26 22.64
CA TYR A 159 2.40 2.80 22.65
C TYR A 159 3.25 2.37 21.44
N GLN A 160 3.71 1.13 21.45
CA GLN A 160 4.40 0.53 20.32
C GLN A 160 3.48 -0.46 19.59
N TRP A 161 3.08 -0.11 18.37
CA TRP A 161 2.31 -1.00 17.49
C TRP A 161 3.26 -1.84 16.63
N VAL A 162 2.93 -3.12 16.44
CA VAL A 162 3.75 -4.03 15.63
C VAL A 162 3.82 -3.55 14.18
N ARG A 163 2.68 -3.11 13.60
CA ARG A 163 2.59 -2.54 12.25
C ARG A 163 3.46 -1.30 12.10
N ASP A 164 3.22 -0.28 12.92
CA ASP A 164 3.92 1.01 12.84
C ASP A 164 5.42 0.85 13.05
N SER A 165 5.82 -0.01 13.99
CA SER A 165 7.23 -0.32 14.25
C SER A 165 7.88 -0.99 13.04
N ALA A 166 7.23 -2.01 12.45
CA ALA A 166 7.77 -2.72 11.29
C ALA A 166 7.92 -1.78 10.08
N ILE A 167 6.90 -0.99 9.75
CA ILE A 167 6.95 -0.03 8.63
C ILE A 167 8.04 1.04 8.86
N THR A 168 8.15 1.55 10.09
CA THR A 168 9.17 2.52 10.48
C THR A 168 10.57 1.95 10.32
N ILE A 169 10.81 0.75 10.86
CA ILE A 169 12.13 0.14 10.81
C ILE A 169 12.48 -0.29 9.39
N ASN A 170 11.51 -0.70 8.57
CA ASN A 170 11.76 -0.94 7.15
C ASN A 170 12.18 0.35 6.42
N THR A 171 11.68 1.52 6.84
CA THR A 171 12.18 2.82 6.33
C THR A 171 13.64 3.04 6.70
N VAL A 172 14.04 2.69 7.92
CA VAL A 172 15.45 2.74 8.37
C VAL A 172 16.32 1.77 7.56
N VAL A 173 15.83 0.55 7.29
CA VAL A 173 16.51 -0.43 6.43
C VAL A 173 16.72 0.11 5.02
N SER A 174 15.69 0.71 4.40
CA SER A 174 15.80 1.34 3.09
C SER A 174 16.80 2.51 3.09
N HIS A 175 16.89 3.27 4.19
CA HIS A 175 17.92 4.32 4.34
C HIS A 175 19.33 3.73 4.42
N ILE A 176 19.54 2.65 5.16
CA ILE A 176 20.83 1.95 5.23
C ILE A 176 21.24 1.46 3.84
N SER A 177 20.32 0.83 3.09
CA SER A 177 20.59 0.33 1.74
C SER A 177 20.99 1.43 0.77
N ASN A 178 20.27 2.57 0.78
CA ASN A 178 20.59 3.71 -0.09
C ASN A 178 21.92 4.38 0.27
N SER A 179 22.22 4.50 1.56
CA SER A 179 23.44 5.20 2.02
C SER A 179 24.69 4.34 1.90
N SER A 180 24.58 3.01 2.06
CA SER A 180 25.72 2.08 2.00
C SER A 180 26.44 2.10 0.65
N GLN A 181 25.70 2.35 -0.44
CA GLN A 181 26.24 2.50 -1.79
C GLN A 181 27.21 3.68 -1.93
N SER A 182 27.13 4.69 -1.05
CA SER A 182 27.88 5.94 -1.15
C SER A 182 28.89 6.17 -0.03
N SER A 183 28.57 5.75 1.20
CA SER A 183 29.29 6.16 2.42
C SER A 183 29.63 5.01 3.37
N GLY A 184 29.38 3.76 2.95
CA GLY A 184 29.51 2.59 3.82
C GLY A 184 28.31 2.43 4.79
N LEU A 185 28.31 1.33 5.53
CA LEU A 185 27.19 0.93 6.39
C LEU A 185 27.12 1.82 7.64
N ASN A 186 26.00 2.51 7.85
CA ASN A 186 25.76 3.34 9.03
C ASN A 186 25.50 2.44 10.26
N LEU A 187 26.54 2.22 11.07
CA LEU A 187 26.47 1.33 12.22
C LEU A 187 25.44 1.76 13.28
N THR A 188 25.18 3.06 13.46
CA THR A 188 24.13 3.54 14.38
C THR A 188 22.77 2.99 13.95
N LEU A 189 22.40 3.19 12.67
CA LEU A 189 21.11 2.71 12.16
C LEU A 189 21.02 1.18 12.15
N VAL A 190 22.12 0.49 11.86
CA VAL A 190 22.18 -0.98 11.96
C VAL A 190 21.94 -1.45 13.40
N GLY A 191 22.54 -0.77 14.38
CA GLY A 191 22.27 -0.98 15.80
C GLY A 191 20.80 -0.79 16.14
N THR A 192 20.16 0.26 15.63
CA THR A 192 18.73 0.53 15.81
C THR A 192 17.87 -0.62 15.28
N VAL A 193 18.17 -1.15 14.09
CA VAL A 193 17.44 -2.31 13.54
C VAL A 193 17.66 -3.57 14.40
N LEU A 194 18.89 -3.84 14.83
CA LEU A 194 19.21 -4.99 15.70
C LEU A 194 18.45 -4.93 17.03
N LYS A 195 18.40 -3.74 17.65
CA LYS A 195 17.66 -3.49 18.89
C LYS A 195 16.16 -3.68 18.70
N TYR A 196 15.57 -3.20 17.61
CA TYR A 196 14.16 -3.47 17.26
C TYR A 196 13.86 -4.96 17.10
N ILE A 197 14.71 -5.71 16.40
CA ILE A 197 14.50 -7.16 16.23
C ILE A 197 14.59 -7.85 17.60
N ASN A 198 15.51 -7.43 18.47
CA ASN A 198 15.58 -7.93 19.84
C ASN A 198 14.34 -7.58 20.68
N ASN A 199 13.85 -6.34 20.59
CA ASN A 199 12.58 -5.93 21.21
C ASN A 199 11.43 -6.83 20.71
N SER A 200 11.35 -7.07 19.41
CA SER A 200 10.36 -7.98 18.84
C SER A 200 10.46 -9.41 19.39
N CYS A 201 11.67 -9.93 19.63
CA CYS A 201 11.84 -11.24 20.29
C CYS A 201 11.20 -11.28 21.69
N ILE A 202 11.29 -10.17 22.44
CA ILE A 202 10.67 -10.03 23.77
C ILE A 202 9.14 -9.98 23.62
N LEU A 203 8.62 -9.12 22.75
CA LEU A 203 7.17 -8.98 22.53
C LEU A 203 6.53 -10.30 22.06
N GLN A 204 7.16 -11.00 21.12
CA GLN A 204 6.68 -12.30 20.62
C GLN A 204 6.51 -13.35 21.74
N ARG A 205 7.29 -13.25 22.83
CA ARG A 205 7.28 -14.19 23.95
C ARG A 205 6.44 -13.73 25.14
N THR A 206 5.93 -12.51 25.10
CA THR A 206 5.14 -11.97 26.19
C THR A 206 3.68 -12.38 25.98
N ALA A 207 3.03 -12.88 27.04
CA ALA A 207 1.61 -13.24 26.96
C ALA A 207 0.75 -11.98 26.98
N ASN A 208 -0.32 -11.97 26.18
CA ASN A 208 -1.18 -10.80 25.98
C ASN A 208 -2.65 -11.22 25.77
N PRO A 209 -3.59 -10.26 25.67
CA PRO A 209 -5.00 -10.59 25.49
C PRO A 209 -5.36 -11.32 24.19
N SER A 210 -4.59 -11.18 23.10
CA SER A 210 -4.74 -12.02 21.91
C SER A 210 -4.28 -13.47 22.13
N GLY A 211 -3.38 -13.73 23.08
CA GLY A 211 -2.99 -15.08 23.49
C GLY A 211 -1.52 -15.21 23.89
N SER A 212 -0.93 -16.36 23.55
CA SER A 212 0.48 -16.67 23.80
C SER A 212 1.09 -17.40 22.58
N LEU A 213 2.37 -17.79 22.66
CA LEU A 213 3.04 -18.55 21.59
C LEU A 213 2.42 -19.93 21.35
N GLN A 214 1.83 -20.56 22.36
CA GLN A 214 1.29 -21.92 22.24
C GLN A 214 -0.23 -21.92 22.42
N PRO A 215 -0.97 -22.78 21.69
CA PRO A 215 -0.51 -23.69 20.64
C PRO A 215 -0.43 -23.06 19.23
N GLU A 216 -1.16 -21.97 18.98
CA GLU A 216 -1.38 -21.43 17.63
C GLU A 216 -0.66 -20.11 17.31
N LEU A 217 0.29 -19.69 18.16
CA LEU A 217 1.00 -18.41 18.02
C LEU A 217 0.08 -17.19 18.09
N GLU A 218 -1.13 -17.32 18.66
CA GLU A 218 -2.17 -16.27 18.63
C GLU A 218 -1.72 -14.97 19.31
N GLY A 219 -0.82 -15.05 20.28
CA GLY A 219 -0.23 -13.86 20.92
C GLY A 219 0.54 -12.96 19.95
N LEU A 220 0.98 -13.46 18.79
CA LEU A 220 1.68 -12.64 17.79
C LEU A 220 0.74 -11.68 17.04
N GLY A 221 -0.57 -11.93 17.06
CA GLY A 221 -1.58 -11.04 16.50
C GLY A 221 -1.98 -9.88 17.43
N GLU A 222 -1.33 -9.69 18.58
CA GLU A 222 -1.56 -8.51 19.43
C GLU A 222 -1.09 -7.24 18.70
N PRO A 223 -1.97 -6.23 18.52
CA PRO A 223 -1.62 -5.05 17.73
C PRO A 223 -0.53 -4.18 18.36
N LYS A 224 -0.60 -3.98 19.68
CA LYS A 224 0.21 -2.99 20.38
C LYS A 224 0.58 -3.41 21.80
N TRP A 225 1.61 -2.75 22.32
CA TRP A 225 2.18 -2.97 23.65
C TRP A 225 2.38 -1.64 24.36
N GLU A 226 2.46 -1.69 25.69
CA GLU A 226 2.98 -0.57 26.46
C GLU A 226 4.43 -0.29 26.04
N VAL A 227 4.90 0.94 26.24
CA VAL A 227 6.24 1.35 25.79
C VAL A 227 7.37 0.64 26.53
N ASP A 228 7.10 0.02 27.67
CA ASP A 228 8.05 -0.72 28.50
C ASP A 228 8.06 -2.24 28.22
N ASP A 229 7.51 -2.64 27.07
CA ASP A 229 7.30 -4.02 26.61
C ASP A 229 6.22 -4.82 27.34
N SER A 230 5.52 -4.23 28.31
CA SER A 230 4.40 -4.91 28.98
C SER A 230 3.16 -4.98 28.09
N ALA A 231 2.35 -6.02 28.30
CA ALA A 231 1.15 -6.25 27.50
C ALA A 231 0.10 -5.16 27.75
N PHE A 232 -0.43 -4.57 26.67
CA PHE A 232 -1.58 -3.69 26.76
C PHE A 232 -2.85 -4.51 27.08
N THR A 233 -3.33 -4.44 28.33
CA THR A 233 -4.46 -5.26 28.79
C THR A 233 -5.84 -4.64 28.56
N GLY A 234 -5.91 -3.43 27.98
CA GLY A 234 -7.17 -2.75 27.71
C GLY A 234 -7.97 -3.37 26.55
N SER A 235 -9.24 -2.98 26.43
CA SER A 235 -10.07 -3.32 25.27
C SER A 235 -9.49 -2.69 24.00
N TRP A 236 -9.45 -3.46 22.91
CA TRP A 236 -8.87 -3.04 21.64
C TRP A 236 -9.38 -3.90 20.48
N GLY A 237 -9.29 -3.41 19.25
CA GLY A 237 -9.55 -4.16 18.02
C GLY A 237 -8.43 -5.17 17.76
N ARG A 238 -8.50 -6.33 18.41
CA ARG A 238 -7.53 -7.43 18.32
C ARG A 238 -8.19 -8.75 17.90
N PRO A 239 -7.45 -9.68 17.26
CA PRO A 239 -6.07 -9.53 16.77
C PRO A 239 -6.00 -8.67 15.49
N GLN A 240 -4.79 -8.22 15.13
CA GLN A 240 -4.47 -7.66 13.81
C GLN A 240 -3.36 -8.51 13.19
N SER A 241 -3.66 -9.12 12.03
CA SER A 241 -2.82 -10.18 11.43
C SER A 241 -1.86 -9.67 10.34
N ASP A 242 -1.70 -8.36 10.22
CA ASP A 242 -0.75 -7.65 9.35
C ASP A 242 0.59 -7.36 10.06
N GLY A 243 0.61 -7.26 11.39
CA GLY A 243 1.82 -7.00 12.17
C GLY A 243 2.94 -8.03 11.95
N PRO A 244 2.71 -9.34 12.22
CA PRO A 244 3.71 -10.38 12.01
C PRO A 244 4.28 -10.45 10.57
N PRO A 245 3.49 -10.43 9.49
CA PRO A 245 4.07 -10.43 8.14
C PRO A 245 4.89 -9.18 7.86
N LEU A 246 4.49 -7.99 8.32
CA LEU A 246 5.29 -6.76 8.15
C LEU A 246 6.63 -6.84 8.89
N ARG A 247 6.65 -7.39 10.10
CA ARG A 247 7.89 -7.63 10.86
C ARG A 247 8.81 -8.65 10.16
N ALA A 248 8.23 -9.70 9.59
CA ALA A 248 8.97 -10.69 8.79
C ALA A 248 9.59 -10.06 7.53
N ILE A 249 8.82 -9.24 6.79
CA ILE A 249 9.29 -8.50 5.62
C ILE A 249 10.47 -7.60 6.00
N THR A 250 10.32 -6.82 7.07
CA THR A 250 11.37 -5.91 7.57
C THR A 250 12.67 -6.66 7.91
N THR A 251 12.53 -7.79 8.59
CA THR A 251 13.67 -8.65 8.97
C THR A 251 14.39 -9.21 7.74
N LEU A 252 13.63 -9.71 6.76
CA LEU A 252 14.18 -10.26 5.51
C LEU A 252 14.85 -9.18 4.66
N ASN A 253 14.27 -7.98 4.59
CA ASN A 253 14.85 -6.83 3.90
C ASN A 253 16.16 -6.38 4.56
N PHE A 254 16.24 -6.41 5.90
CA PHE A 254 17.46 -6.10 6.62
C PHE A 254 18.58 -7.10 6.30
N LEU A 255 18.28 -8.40 6.35
CA LEU A 255 19.26 -9.45 5.99
C LEU A 255 19.72 -9.32 4.53
N SER A 256 18.81 -9.03 3.61
CA SER A 256 19.13 -8.74 2.21
C SER A 256 20.07 -7.52 2.09
N THR A 257 19.77 -6.44 2.81
CA THR A 257 20.60 -5.21 2.83
C THR A 257 22.02 -5.48 3.33
N LEU A 258 22.17 -6.27 4.40
CA LEU A 258 23.48 -6.67 4.91
C LEU A 258 24.25 -7.47 3.86
N ASN A 259 23.60 -8.47 3.26
CA ASN A 259 24.21 -9.33 2.25
C ASN A 259 24.64 -8.55 0.99
N GLN A 260 23.79 -7.65 0.48
CA GLN A 260 24.11 -6.75 -0.64
C GLN A 260 25.28 -5.81 -0.31
N SER A 261 25.41 -5.41 0.95
CA SER A 261 26.52 -4.60 1.44
C SER A 261 27.77 -5.42 1.77
N GLY A 262 27.75 -6.75 1.56
CA GLY A 262 28.89 -7.63 1.80
C GLY A 262 29.16 -7.96 3.28
N HIS A 263 28.17 -7.77 4.16
CA HIS A 263 28.28 -8.03 5.59
C HIS A 263 27.38 -9.19 6.03
N SER A 264 27.86 -10.01 6.98
CA SER A 264 27.01 -10.96 7.70
C SER A 264 26.42 -10.34 8.98
N LEU A 265 25.40 -10.97 9.56
CA LEU A 265 24.80 -10.49 10.81
C LEU A 265 25.82 -10.47 11.96
N GLU A 266 26.59 -11.54 12.11
CA GLU A 266 27.64 -11.68 13.13
C GLU A 266 28.69 -10.57 12.98
N ASN A 267 29.10 -10.30 11.73
CA ASN A 267 30.07 -9.26 11.43
C ASN A 267 29.59 -7.87 11.87
N VAL A 268 28.32 -7.51 11.59
CA VAL A 268 27.82 -6.17 11.97
C VAL A 268 27.57 -6.04 13.47
N ILE A 269 27.17 -7.11 14.16
CA ILE A 269 27.08 -7.13 15.63
C ILE A 269 28.47 -6.84 16.24
N ASP A 270 29.49 -7.55 15.77
CA ASP A 270 30.88 -7.37 16.19
C ASP A 270 31.39 -5.95 15.92
N LEU A 271 31.11 -5.40 14.73
CA LEU A 271 31.52 -4.04 14.36
C LEU A 271 30.85 -3.00 15.25
N TYR A 272 29.54 -3.14 15.49
CA TYR A 272 28.80 -2.25 16.36
C TYR A 272 29.33 -2.27 17.80
N GLN A 273 29.48 -3.46 18.40
CA GLN A 273 29.95 -3.58 19.78
C GLN A 273 31.35 -2.98 19.96
N LYS A 274 32.24 -3.12 18.95
CA LYS A 274 33.58 -2.50 18.95
C LYS A 274 33.52 -0.98 18.84
N GLU A 275 32.69 -0.44 17.94
CA GLU A 275 32.56 1.00 17.70
C GLU A 275 32.01 1.72 18.94
N PHE A 276 30.88 1.24 19.47
CA PHE A 276 30.18 1.86 20.59
C PHE A 276 30.66 1.38 21.98
N LYS A 277 31.64 0.46 22.02
CA LYS A 277 32.19 -0.14 23.25
C LYS A 277 31.10 -0.65 24.19
N THR A 278 30.09 -1.30 23.60
CA THR A 278 28.90 -1.75 24.30
C THR A 278 28.71 -3.26 24.10
N ASP A 279 28.04 -3.88 25.06
CA ASP A 279 27.62 -5.27 24.98
C ASP A 279 26.13 -5.31 24.57
N LEU A 280 25.88 -5.45 23.26
CA LEU A 280 24.55 -5.68 22.74
C LEU A 280 24.01 -7.03 23.26
N ARG A 281 23.21 -6.98 24.34
CA ARG A 281 22.54 -8.14 24.95
C ARG A 281 21.34 -8.61 24.13
N LEU A 282 21.58 -8.96 22.88
CA LEU A 282 20.57 -9.47 21.96
C LEU A 282 20.22 -10.92 22.30
N SER A 283 18.98 -11.29 22.01
CA SER A 283 18.48 -12.68 22.12
C SER A 283 19.14 -13.62 21.10
N PHE A 284 19.78 -13.06 20.06
CA PHE A 284 20.45 -13.78 18.98
C PHE A 284 21.86 -13.21 18.76
N GLN A 285 22.81 -14.06 18.38
CA GLN A 285 24.20 -13.69 18.07
C GLN A 285 24.62 -14.16 16.67
N SER A 286 23.75 -14.88 15.96
CA SER A 286 23.98 -15.36 14.59
C SER A 286 22.73 -15.22 13.73
N GLU A 287 22.93 -15.22 12.41
CA GLU A 287 21.82 -15.18 11.45
C GLU A 287 20.83 -16.32 11.71
N ARG A 288 21.36 -17.53 11.95
CA ARG A 288 20.55 -18.71 12.29
C ARG A 288 19.69 -18.50 13.53
N GLU A 289 20.26 -17.97 14.61
CA GLU A 289 19.50 -17.70 15.83
C GLU A 289 18.43 -16.63 15.63
N LEU A 290 18.72 -15.57 14.88
CA LEU A 290 17.73 -14.55 14.53
C LEU A 290 16.55 -15.18 13.78
N ILE A 291 16.82 -16.06 12.80
CA ILE A 291 15.78 -16.77 12.07
C ILE A 291 14.95 -17.65 13.01
N GLU A 292 15.60 -18.52 13.80
CA GLU A 292 14.92 -19.47 14.67
C GLU A 292 14.13 -18.78 15.81
N GLN A 293 14.63 -17.64 16.31
CA GLN A 293 14.05 -16.95 17.46
C GLN A 293 13.05 -15.85 17.11
N ALA A 294 13.07 -15.29 15.90
CA ALA A 294 12.20 -14.20 15.48
C ALA A 294 11.44 -14.53 14.20
N LEU A 295 12.15 -14.69 13.07
CA LEU A 295 11.51 -14.76 11.74
C LEU A 295 10.60 -15.98 11.60
N ALA A 296 11.05 -17.16 12.05
CA ALA A 296 10.30 -18.40 11.92
C ALA A 296 8.97 -18.35 12.69
N LEU A 297 8.89 -17.60 13.79
CA LEU A 297 7.66 -17.44 14.56
C LEU A 297 6.61 -16.65 13.78
N ASP A 298 6.99 -15.53 13.15
CA ASP A 298 6.07 -14.71 12.35
C ASP A 298 5.63 -15.44 11.08
N LEU A 299 6.54 -16.12 10.40
CA LEU A 299 6.21 -16.91 9.20
C LEU A 299 5.26 -18.07 9.52
N ASN A 300 5.49 -18.80 10.63
CA ASN A 300 4.57 -19.84 11.08
C ASN A 300 3.23 -19.28 11.54
N PHE A 301 3.20 -18.07 12.11
CA PHE A 301 1.94 -17.40 12.42
C PHE A 301 1.11 -17.16 11.15
N VAL A 302 1.73 -16.66 10.07
CA VAL A 302 1.03 -16.46 8.79
C VAL A 302 0.49 -17.78 8.27
N VAL A 303 1.33 -18.83 8.18
CA VAL A 303 0.91 -20.17 7.72
C VAL A 303 -0.32 -20.69 8.48
N LYS A 304 -0.37 -20.47 9.80
CA LYS A 304 -1.46 -20.97 10.66
C LYS A 304 -2.70 -20.07 10.69
N ASN A 305 -2.55 -18.76 10.50
CA ASN A 305 -3.59 -17.79 10.86
C ASN A 305 -4.04 -16.88 9.71
N TRP A 306 -3.46 -16.96 8.51
CA TRP A 306 -3.77 -16.04 7.40
C TRP A 306 -5.28 -15.97 7.07
N ARG A 307 -6.00 -17.09 7.18
CA ARG A 307 -7.43 -17.19 6.88
C ARG A 307 -8.35 -16.81 8.05
N LYS A 308 -7.82 -16.59 9.26
CA LYS A 308 -8.63 -16.17 10.40
C LYS A 308 -9.02 -14.70 10.23
N SER A 309 -10.25 -14.35 10.65
CA SER A 309 -10.66 -12.95 10.70
C SER A 309 -9.91 -12.21 11.81
N GLY A 310 -9.55 -10.95 11.54
CA GLY A 310 -8.92 -10.04 12.47
C GLY A 310 -9.34 -8.62 12.14
N PHE A 311 -8.88 -7.64 12.91
CA PHE A 311 -9.14 -6.24 12.62
C PHE A 311 -8.26 -5.75 11.46
N ASP A 312 -8.76 -4.76 10.72
CA ASP A 312 -8.02 -4.05 9.68
C ASP A 312 -6.88 -3.21 10.26
N LEU A 313 -6.01 -2.69 9.38
CA LEU A 313 -4.92 -1.79 9.75
C LEU A 313 -5.38 -0.50 10.47
N TRP A 314 -6.66 -0.15 10.32
CA TRP A 314 -7.29 0.98 10.99
C TRP A 314 -7.92 0.63 12.34
N GLU A 315 -7.84 -0.64 12.75
CA GLU A 315 -8.22 -1.14 14.07
C GLU A 315 -9.74 -1.09 14.34
N GLU A 316 -10.55 -1.07 13.29
CA GLU A 316 -11.97 -0.73 13.35
C GLU A 316 -12.89 -1.90 12.94
N VAL A 317 -12.51 -2.62 11.89
CA VAL A 317 -13.38 -3.61 11.25
C VAL A 317 -12.77 -4.99 11.38
N ASN A 318 -13.48 -5.91 12.04
CA ASN A 318 -13.11 -7.31 12.06
C ASN A 318 -13.59 -8.02 10.78
N GLY A 319 -12.67 -8.53 9.97
CA GLY A 319 -12.98 -9.21 8.70
C GLY A 319 -11.78 -9.85 8.03
N GLN A 320 -11.82 -9.89 6.69
CA GLN A 320 -10.66 -10.20 5.85
C GLN A 320 -10.36 -8.96 5.01
N HIS A 321 -9.10 -8.58 4.95
CA HIS A 321 -8.68 -7.29 4.41
C HIS A 321 -7.64 -7.51 3.32
N PHE A 322 -7.76 -6.75 2.23
CA PHE A 322 -6.85 -6.85 1.10
C PHE A 322 -5.42 -6.50 1.52
N PHE A 323 -5.24 -5.41 2.28
CA PHE A 323 -3.95 -4.99 2.83
C PHE A 323 -3.28 -6.12 3.62
N THR A 324 -4.03 -6.73 4.55
CA THR A 324 -3.53 -7.80 5.42
C THR A 324 -3.13 -9.03 4.61
N ALA A 325 -4.00 -9.48 3.69
CA ALA A 325 -3.73 -10.64 2.84
C ALA A 325 -2.54 -10.42 1.91
N LEU A 326 -2.37 -9.21 1.35
CA LEU A 326 -1.24 -8.87 0.48
C LEU A 326 0.09 -8.87 1.25
N CYS A 327 0.11 -8.32 2.47
CA CYS A 327 1.29 -8.37 3.34
C CYS A 327 1.65 -9.82 3.72
N GLN A 328 0.65 -10.65 4.03
CA GLN A 328 0.84 -12.08 4.31
C GLN A 328 1.42 -12.82 3.10
N LEU A 329 0.89 -12.60 1.90
CA LEU A 329 1.43 -13.17 0.66
C LEU A 329 2.90 -12.78 0.47
N LYS A 330 3.24 -11.51 0.71
CA LYS A 330 4.61 -11.02 0.54
C LYS A 330 5.57 -11.65 1.54
N ALA A 331 5.20 -11.72 2.81
CA ALA A 331 6.02 -12.35 3.85
C ALA A 331 6.29 -13.83 3.52
N VAL A 332 5.26 -14.56 3.08
CA VAL A 332 5.39 -15.97 2.68
C VAL A 332 6.26 -16.12 1.43
N SER A 333 6.10 -15.24 0.43
CA SER A 333 6.92 -15.22 -0.79
C SER A 333 8.41 -15.01 -0.47
N LEU A 334 8.73 -13.99 0.33
CA LEU A 334 10.10 -13.72 0.75
C LEU A 334 10.66 -14.87 1.61
N GLY A 335 9.88 -15.40 2.55
CA GLY A 335 10.26 -16.54 3.38
C GLY A 335 10.55 -17.79 2.54
N ARG A 336 9.70 -18.11 1.56
CA ARG A 336 9.90 -19.21 0.61
C ARG A 336 11.21 -19.03 -0.14
N ASN A 337 11.44 -17.87 -0.75
CA ASN A 337 12.70 -17.59 -1.46
C ASN A 337 13.91 -17.71 -0.52
N TYR A 338 13.80 -17.21 0.71
CA TYR A 338 14.88 -17.27 1.68
C TYR A 338 15.27 -18.71 2.03
N TYR A 339 14.30 -19.55 2.43
CA TYR A 339 14.56 -20.95 2.81
C TYR A 339 14.86 -21.87 1.63
N THR A 340 14.50 -21.51 0.39
CA THR A 340 14.78 -22.36 -0.77
C THR A 340 16.06 -21.96 -1.50
N ASN A 341 16.33 -20.66 -1.64
CA ASN A 341 17.37 -20.16 -2.52
C ASN A 341 18.52 -19.45 -1.79
N ILE A 342 18.27 -18.79 -0.65
CA ILE A 342 19.29 -17.97 0.04
C ILE A 342 20.00 -18.77 1.16
N ARG A 343 19.22 -19.48 1.98
CA ARG A 343 19.68 -20.27 3.12
C ARG A 343 18.97 -21.64 3.21
N PRO A 344 19.10 -22.50 2.18
CA PRO A 344 18.51 -23.85 2.20
C PRO A 344 18.95 -24.70 3.40
N GLU A 345 20.13 -24.45 3.96
CA GLU A 345 20.66 -25.12 5.14
C GLU A 345 19.91 -24.79 6.45
N PHE A 346 19.05 -23.76 6.45
CA PHE A 346 18.22 -23.41 7.61
C PHE A 346 16.85 -24.11 7.61
N ASP A 347 16.45 -24.74 6.51
CA ASP A 347 15.26 -25.58 6.46
C ASP A 347 15.63 -27.04 6.78
N ASN A 348 15.02 -27.63 7.80
CA ASN A 348 15.32 -29.01 8.21
C ASN A 348 14.12 -29.93 7.95
N GLU A 349 14.36 -31.18 7.53
CA GLU A 349 13.30 -32.13 7.14
C GLU A 349 12.29 -32.44 8.26
N GLN A 350 12.70 -32.30 9.53
CA GLN A 350 11.85 -32.63 10.70
C GLN A 350 10.88 -31.50 11.09
N LYS A 351 11.17 -30.25 10.70
CA LYS A 351 10.37 -29.04 10.95
C LYS A 351 10.43 -28.10 9.74
N SER A 352 10.24 -28.66 8.54
CA SER A 352 10.36 -27.88 7.31
C SER A 352 9.26 -26.82 7.26
N ILE A 353 9.67 -25.56 7.21
CA ILE A 353 8.76 -24.42 7.09
C ILE A 353 8.49 -24.11 5.62
N SER A 354 9.45 -24.41 4.73
CA SER A 354 9.35 -24.09 3.29
C SER A 354 8.13 -24.71 2.62
N GLY A 355 7.78 -25.95 2.96
CA GLY A 355 6.57 -26.61 2.43
C GLY A 355 5.27 -25.92 2.88
N GLY A 356 5.19 -25.52 4.15
CA GLY A 356 4.04 -24.77 4.68
C GLY A 356 3.91 -23.39 4.03
N LEU A 357 5.04 -22.72 3.79
CA LEU A 357 5.09 -21.45 3.07
C LEU A 357 4.66 -21.61 1.61
N HIS A 358 5.14 -22.64 0.91
CA HIS A 358 4.73 -22.88 -0.47
C HIS A 358 3.22 -23.07 -0.59
N ASN A 359 2.61 -23.92 0.25
CA ASN A 359 1.15 -24.12 0.24
C ASN A 359 0.39 -22.84 0.60
N SER A 360 0.85 -22.12 1.61
CA SER A 360 0.21 -20.86 2.03
C SER A 360 0.29 -19.79 0.95
N PHE A 361 1.37 -19.75 0.16
CA PHE A 361 1.50 -18.81 -0.95
C PHE A 361 0.39 -19.03 -1.98
N GLU A 362 0.22 -20.27 -2.45
CA GLU A 362 -0.81 -20.62 -3.43
C GLU A 362 -2.22 -20.34 -2.90
N ASP A 363 -2.48 -20.71 -1.64
CA ASP A 363 -3.79 -20.51 -1.02
C ASP A 363 -4.12 -19.02 -0.82
N ILE A 364 -3.15 -18.20 -0.33
CA ILE A 364 -3.35 -16.76 -0.14
C ILE A 364 -3.47 -16.06 -1.50
N LEU A 365 -2.70 -16.48 -2.52
CA LEU A 365 -2.79 -15.93 -3.87
C LEU A 365 -4.18 -16.20 -4.47
N ASN A 366 -4.67 -17.44 -4.37
CA ASN A 366 -6.02 -17.79 -4.81
C ASN A 366 -7.08 -17.00 -4.02
N PHE A 367 -6.87 -16.81 -2.72
CA PHE A 367 -7.76 -16.00 -1.90
C PHE A 367 -7.80 -14.53 -2.36
N LEU A 368 -6.66 -13.92 -2.66
CA LEU A 368 -6.60 -12.54 -3.15
C LEU A 368 -7.30 -12.38 -4.51
N LEU A 369 -7.11 -13.33 -5.41
CA LEU A 369 -7.60 -13.26 -6.79
C LEU A 369 -9.06 -13.71 -6.96
N VAL A 370 -9.53 -14.63 -6.12
CA VAL A 370 -10.80 -15.33 -6.33
C VAL A 370 -11.67 -15.30 -5.08
N ASP A 371 -11.25 -15.97 -4.00
CA ASP A 371 -12.16 -16.32 -2.90
C ASP A 371 -12.45 -15.17 -1.93
N GLY A 372 -11.54 -14.20 -1.82
CA GLY A 372 -11.60 -13.10 -0.86
C GLY A 372 -12.60 -12.01 -1.24
N GLY A 373 -12.98 -11.94 -2.52
CA GLY A 373 -13.94 -10.93 -3.02
C GLY A 373 -13.37 -9.52 -3.18
N PHE A 374 -12.05 -9.35 -3.06
CA PHE A 374 -11.36 -8.06 -3.26
C PHE A 374 -11.47 -7.58 -4.70
N LEU A 375 -11.38 -8.50 -5.66
CA LEU A 375 -11.68 -8.27 -7.08
C LEU A 375 -13.17 -8.45 -7.33
N ASN A 376 -13.93 -7.36 -7.19
CA ASN A 376 -15.37 -7.37 -7.37
C ASN A 376 -15.73 -6.95 -8.81
N PRO A 377 -16.41 -7.79 -9.62
CA PRO A 377 -16.72 -7.48 -11.02
C PRO A 377 -17.68 -6.30 -11.21
N ALA A 378 -18.40 -5.88 -10.15
CA ALA A 378 -19.25 -4.69 -10.16
C ALA A 378 -18.49 -3.40 -9.77
N LYS A 379 -17.18 -3.51 -9.48
CA LYS A 379 -16.27 -2.41 -9.18
C LYS A 379 -15.08 -2.44 -10.15
N ASN A 380 -14.51 -1.28 -10.45
CA ASN A 380 -13.29 -1.14 -11.25
C ASN A 380 -12.04 -0.88 -10.41
N TYR A 381 -12.20 -0.89 -9.09
CA TYR A 381 -11.15 -0.72 -8.10
C TYR A 381 -11.17 -1.91 -7.14
N ILE A 382 -10.09 -2.10 -6.38
CA ILE A 382 -9.99 -3.17 -5.38
C ILE A 382 -10.90 -2.83 -4.20
N VAL A 383 -11.69 -3.79 -3.72
CA VAL A 383 -12.51 -3.62 -2.51
C VAL A 383 -11.69 -4.03 -1.30
N GLU A 384 -11.29 -3.09 -0.44
CA GLU A 384 -10.40 -3.36 0.69
C GLU A 384 -10.97 -4.40 1.68
N THR A 385 -12.23 -4.24 2.08
CA THR A 385 -12.91 -5.17 3.02
C THR A 385 -14.28 -5.60 2.46
N PRO A 386 -14.35 -6.70 1.71
CA PRO A 386 -15.56 -7.13 1.00
C PRO A 386 -16.76 -7.42 1.90
N GLN A 387 -16.56 -7.87 3.15
CA GLN A 387 -17.65 -8.24 4.07
C GLN A 387 -18.54 -7.06 4.48
N ILE A 388 -18.04 -5.84 4.39
CA ILE A 388 -18.79 -4.62 4.74
C ILE A 388 -19.11 -3.76 3.52
N LEU A 389 -18.95 -4.32 2.31
CA LEU A 389 -19.32 -3.65 1.08
C LEU A 389 -20.83 -3.30 1.11
N GLY A 390 -21.14 -2.02 0.89
CA GLY A 390 -22.49 -1.45 1.04
C GLY A 390 -22.69 -0.68 2.35
N GLN A 391 -21.88 -0.94 3.38
CA GLN A 391 -21.68 -0.03 4.51
C GLN A 391 -20.54 0.96 4.21
N ARG A 392 -19.41 0.43 3.69
CA ARG A 392 -18.36 1.20 3.02
C ARG A 392 -18.39 0.94 1.51
N SER A 393 -17.90 1.88 0.73
CA SER A 393 -17.77 1.80 -0.73
C SER A 393 -16.72 0.79 -1.20
N GLY A 394 -15.81 0.42 -0.31
CA GLY A 394 -14.66 -0.45 -0.59
C GLY A 394 -13.38 0.30 -0.96
N LEU A 395 -13.46 1.61 -1.23
CA LEU A 395 -12.28 2.46 -1.44
C LEU A 395 -11.57 2.69 -0.11
N ASP A 396 -10.26 2.41 -0.08
CA ASP A 396 -9.41 2.64 1.09
C ASP A 396 -7.97 2.87 0.63
N ILE A 397 -7.26 3.81 1.26
CA ILE A 397 -5.85 4.06 0.98
C ILE A 397 -4.96 2.87 1.38
N ALA A 398 -5.45 1.99 2.26
CA ALA A 398 -4.80 0.74 2.62
C ALA A 398 -4.43 -0.13 1.40
N ILE A 399 -5.24 -0.08 0.34
CA ILE A 399 -4.99 -0.77 -0.93
C ILE A 399 -3.65 -0.31 -1.53
N LEU A 400 -3.45 1.00 -1.59
CA LEU A 400 -2.25 1.63 -2.14
C LEU A 400 -1.06 1.36 -1.23
N ILE A 401 -1.23 1.54 0.08
CA ILE A 401 -0.18 1.29 1.08
C ILE A 401 0.28 -0.17 1.00
N GLY A 402 -0.63 -1.13 0.88
CA GLY A 402 -0.30 -2.55 0.73
C GLY A 402 0.56 -2.82 -0.50
N SER A 403 0.18 -2.24 -1.65
CA SER A 403 0.97 -2.32 -2.88
C SER A 403 2.38 -1.71 -2.69
N LEU A 404 2.47 -0.52 -2.08
CA LEU A 404 3.75 0.16 -1.82
C LEU A 404 4.69 -0.67 -0.95
N LEU A 405 4.21 -1.17 0.19
CA LEU A 405 5.01 -1.91 1.16
C LEU A 405 5.45 -3.28 0.65
N THR A 406 4.70 -3.89 -0.27
CA THR A 406 5.03 -5.21 -0.83
C THR A 406 5.90 -5.16 -2.08
N HIS A 407 6.11 -3.98 -2.66
CA HIS A 407 6.91 -3.75 -3.86
C HIS A 407 8.03 -2.73 -3.62
N ASP A 408 8.66 -2.73 -2.43
CA ASP A 408 9.64 -1.69 -2.05
C ASP A 408 11.09 -1.93 -2.53
N SER A 409 11.34 -3.03 -3.26
CA SER A 409 12.67 -3.40 -3.77
C SER A 409 12.99 -2.71 -5.10
N GLU A 410 14.24 -2.24 -5.24
CA GLU A 410 14.79 -1.73 -6.51
C GLU A 410 15.27 -2.87 -7.45
N GLU A 411 15.25 -4.12 -6.99
CA GLU A 411 15.65 -5.28 -7.78
C GLU A 411 14.52 -5.75 -8.70
N ASN A 412 14.55 -5.27 -9.94
CA ASN A 412 13.76 -5.83 -11.03
C ASN A 412 14.60 -6.86 -11.78
N SER A 413 14.52 -8.12 -11.37
CA SER A 413 15.05 -9.21 -12.21
C SER A 413 14.01 -9.55 -13.28
N PRO A 414 14.34 -9.51 -14.59
CA PRO A 414 13.42 -9.95 -15.62
C PRO A 414 13.02 -11.44 -15.50
N ASN A 415 13.73 -12.20 -14.65
CA ASN A 415 13.46 -13.60 -14.33
C ASN A 415 12.80 -13.81 -12.96
N SER A 416 12.49 -12.77 -12.18
CA SER A 416 11.75 -12.96 -10.92
C SER A 416 10.28 -13.28 -11.21
N GLU A 417 9.75 -14.23 -10.46
CA GLU A 417 8.32 -14.54 -10.43
C GLU A 417 7.49 -13.27 -10.19
N LYS A 418 6.50 -13.00 -11.05
CA LYS A 418 5.71 -11.77 -11.00
C LYS A 418 4.80 -11.79 -9.75
N PHE A 419 5.10 -10.95 -8.78
CA PHE A 419 4.24 -10.73 -7.61
C PHE A 419 3.01 -9.88 -8.02
N PRO A 420 1.79 -10.18 -7.54
CA PRO A 420 0.57 -9.50 -7.98
C PRO A 420 0.36 -8.14 -7.29
N PHE A 421 -0.54 -7.32 -7.85
CA PHE A 421 -0.98 -6.04 -7.27
C PHE A 421 0.14 -4.99 -7.07
N ASP A 422 1.11 -4.96 -7.99
CA ASP A 422 2.08 -3.86 -8.08
C ASP A 422 1.38 -2.54 -8.45
N VAL A 423 2.08 -1.42 -8.30
CA VAL A 423 1.54 -0.05 -8.43
C VAL A 423 0.98 0.27 -9.81
N ASN A 424 1.36 -0.49 -10.84
CA ASN A 424 0.86 -0.34 -12.21
C ASN A 424 -0.39 -1.19 -12.50
N ASP A 425 -0.86 -1.99 -11.54
CA ASP A 425 -2.12 -2.72 -11.67
C ASP A 425 -3.31 -1.76 -11.79
N SER A 426 -4.21 -2.02 -12.73
CA SER A 426 -5.39 -1.16 -12.99
C SER A 426 -6.29 -1.02 -11.75
N GLY A 427 -6.41 -2.05 -10.93
CA GLY A 427 -7.19 -2.01 -9.69
C GLY A 427 -6.56 -1.07 -8.65
N ILE A 428 -5.24 -1.06 -8.52
CA ILE A 428 -4.51 -0.13 -7.65
C ILE A 428 -4.67 1.31 -8.15
N LEU A 429 -4.43 1.54 -9.44
CA LEU A 429 -4.54 2.86 -10.05
C LEU A 429 -5.97 3.42 -9.98
N ASN A 430 -6.99 2.58 -10.23
CA ASN A 430 -8.39 3.01 -10.11
C ASN A 430 -8.82 3.20 -8.66
N SER A 431 -8.19 2.52 -7.70
CA SER A 431 -8.41 2.82 -6.28
C SER A 431 -7.90 4.23 -5.93
N LEU A 432 -6.70 4.60 -6.43
CA LEU A 432 -6.19 5.97 -6.31
C LEU A 432 -7.14 6.98 -6.96
N TYR A 433 -7.58 6.71 -8.19
CA TYR A 433 -8.54 7.55 -8.90
C TYR A 433 -9.84 7.76 -8.10
N GLY A 434 -10.44 6.66 -7.62
CA GLY A 434 -11.66 6.72 -6.83
C GLY A 434 -11.50 7.55 -5.56
N LEU A 435 -10.41 7.35 -4.82
CA LEU A 435 -10.08 8.14 -3.63
C LEU A 435 -9.94 9.63 -3.96
N VAL A 436 -9.19 9.97 -5.02
CA VAL A 436 -9.04 11.35 -5.49
C VAL A 436 -10.41 11.97 -5.79
N LYS A 437 -11.28 11.28 -6.53
CA LYS A 437 -12.61 11.81 -6.89
C LYS A 437 -13.53 12.00 -5.70
N GLN A 438 -13.53 11.08 -4.74
CA GLN A 438 -14.34 11.24 -3.53
C GLN A 438 -13.80 12.37 -2.64
N MET A 439 -12.48 12.41 -2.41
CA MET A 439 -11.86 13.32 -1.45
C MET A 439 -11.70 14.75 -2.00
N GLU A 440 -11.67 14.93 -3.33
CA GLU A 440 -11.80 16.24 -3.98
C GLU A 440 -13.12 16.94 -3.57
N ILE A 441 -14.20 16.17 -3.40
CA ILE A 441 -15.51 16.69 -3.02
C ILE A 441 -15.64 16.78 -1.50
N LEU A 442 -15.26 15.71 -0.78
CA LEU A 442 -15.49 15.59 0.66
C LEU A 442 -14.71 16.63 1.47
N TYR A 443 -13.46 16.92 1.12
CA TYR A 443 -12.60 17.78 1.94
C TYR A 443 -12.54 19.22 1.41
N PRO A 444 -13.05 20.22 2.15
CA PRO A 444 -13.02 21.61 1.68
C PRO A 444 -11.62 22.16 1.41
N VAL A 445 -10.58 21.67 2.10
CA VAL A 445 -9.18 22.02 1.78
C VAL A 445 -8.77 21.66 0.34
N ASN A 446 -9.53 20.82 -0.38
CA ASN A 446 -9.26 20.47 -1.77
C ASN A 446 -10.00 21.34 -2.78
N HIS A 447 -10.98 22.14 -2.36
CA HIS A 447 -11.87 22.84 -3.29
C HIS A 447 -11.14 23.88 -4.14
N GLN A 448 -10.07 24.50 -3.65
CA GLN A 448 -9.24 25.41 -4.49
C GLN A 448 -8.42 24.68 -5.57
N ARG A 449 -8.26 23.36 -5.47
CA ARG A 449 -7.56 22.52 -6.45
C ARG A 449 -8.52 21.87 -7.45
N ALA A 450 -9.83 22.00 -7.22
CA ALA A 450 -10.85 21.45 -8.10
C ALA A 450 -10.72 22.05 -9.51
N ASN A 451 -10.78 21.19 -10.53
CA ASN A 451 -10.60 21.53 -11.94
C ASN A 451 -9.19 21.98 -12.37
N LEU A 452 -8.20 22.02 -11.48
CA LEU A 452 -6.80 22.35 -11.83
C LEU A 452 -5.97 21.12 -12.23
N ASN A 453 -6.58 19.93 -12.22
CA ASN A 453 -5.90 18.64 -12.43
C ASN A 453 -4.66 18.51 -11.52
N LEU A 454 -4.85 18.80 -10.23
CA LEU A 454 -3.83 18.73 -9.20
C LEU A 454 -4.11 17.56 -8.26
N GLY A 455 -3.05 17.02 -7.67
CA GLY A 455 -3.15 16.13 -6.52
C GLY A 455 -3.91 16.82 -5.38
N VAL A 456 -4.71 16.04 -4.69
CA VAL A 456 -5.59 16.49 -3.60
C VAL A 456 -5.18 15.82 -2.28
N ALA A 457 -5.63 16.38 -1.16
CA ALA A 457 -5.43 15.78 0.14
C ALA A 457 -6.26 14.50 0.24
N LEU A 458 -5.64 13.40 0.66
CA LEU A 458 -6.30 12.10 0.82
C LEU A 458 -6.33 11.69 2.30
N GLY A 459 -7.39 10.99 2.70
CA GLY A 459 -7.56 10.36 4.02
C GLY A 459 -7.54 8.84 3.92
N ARG A 460 -8.12 8.15 4.92
CA ARG A 460 -8.17 6.68 4.96
C ARG A 460 -9.14 6.11 3.94
N TYR A 461 -10.42 6.38 4.11
CA TYR A 461 -11.51 5.93 3.22
C TYR A 461 -12.65 6.96 3.24
N PRO A 462 -13.53 7.01 2.22
CA PRO A 462 -14.54 8.07 2.08
C PRO A 462 -15.54 8.17 3.23
N GLU A 463 -15.89 7.05 3.86
CA GLU A 463 -16.87 6.96 4.95
C GLU A 463 -16.25 7.20 6.34
N ASP A 464 -14.99 7.63 6.41
CA ASP A 464 -14.27 7.84 7.66
C ASP A 464 -14.94 8.92 8.53
N ILE A 465 -15.08 8.60 9.81
CA ILE A 465 -15.65 9.44 10.85
C ILE A 465 -14.67 9.72 12.00
N TYR A 466 -13.46 9.17 11.99
CA TYR A 466 -12.46 9.44 13.01
C TYR A 466 -11.76 10.79 12.74
N ASN A 467 -11.91 11.73 13.66
CA ASN A 467 -11.33 13.07 13.50
C ASN A 467 -9.92 13.22 14.11
N GLY A 468 -9.29 12.13 14.55
CA GLY A 468 -7.98 12.16 15.21
C GLY A 468 -8.04 12.19 16.74
N VAL A 469 -9.22 12.37 17.33
CA VAL A 469 -9.44 12.27 18.78
C VAL A 469 -10.71 11.48 19.09
N ASP A 470 -11.82 11.86 18.45
CA ASP A 470 -13.16 11.33 18.63
C ASP A 470 -13.81 10.99 17.28
N THR A 471 -15.09 10.65 17.32
CA THR A 471 -15.91 10.32 16.15
C THR A 471 -16.77 11.52 15.72
N SER A 472 -16.52 12.04 14.52
CA SER A 472 -17.37 13.00 13.81
C SER A 472 -17.20 12.85 12.30
N GLU A 473 -16.25 13.56 11.70
CA GLU A 473 -15.92 13.52 10.29
C GLU A 473 -14.43 13.21 10.12
N GLY A 474 -14.09 12.28 9.23
CA GLY A 474 -12.72 11.94 8.89
C GLY A 474 -11.98 13.09 8.22
N ASN A 475 -10.67 13.17 8.42
CA ASN A 475 -9.81 14.17 7.79
C ASN A 475 -8.86 13.54 6.76
N PRO A 476 -8.16 14.36 5.96
CA PRO A 476 -6.93 13.97 5.31
C PRO A 476 -5.82 13.53 6.27
N TRP A 477 -4.96 12.65 5.77
CA TRP A 477 -3.81 12.10 6.48
C TRP A 477 -2.52 12.37 5.69
N PHE A 478 -1.45 12.70 6.41
CA PHE A 478 -0.14 12.95 5.80
C PHE A 478 0.41 11.71 5.10
N LEU A 479 0.30 10.54 5.75
CA LEU A 479 0.73 9.27 5.17
C LEU A 479 -0.06 8.91 3.91
N ALA A 480 -1.36 9.19 3.88
CA ALA A 480 -2.24 8.84 2.76
C ALA A 480 -1.93 9.70 1.53
N THR A 481 -1.76 11.00 1.75
CA THR A 481 -1.41 11.94 0.67
C THR A 481 0.00 11.66 0.13
N SER A 482 0.94 11.28 0.99
CA SER A 482 2.31 10.89 0.57
C SER A 482 2.32 9.56 -0.20
N ALA A 483 1.49 8.59 0.18
CA ALA A 483 1.35 7.31 -0.49
C ALA A 483 0.85 7.47 -1.95
N ALA A 484 -0.10 8.38 -2.19
CA ALA A 484 -0.55 8.68 -3.55
C ALA A 484 0.56 9.21 -4.45
N ALA A 485 1.42 10.10 -3.93
CA ALA A 485 2.59 10.56 -4.66
C ALA A 485 3.56 9.40 -4.96
N GLU A 486 3.80 8.54 -3.97
CA GLU A 486 4.73 7.41 -4.08
C GLU A 486 4.28 6.40 -5.15
N VAL A 487 2.98 6.08 -5.23
CA VAL A 487 2.43 5.21 -6.29
C VAL A 487 2.84 5.72 -7.67
N LEU A 488 2.68 7.03 -7.92
CA LEU A 488 3.00 7.62 -9.22
C LEU A 488 4.50 7.55 -9.54
N TYR A 489 5.36 7.80 -8.57
CA TYR A 489 6.81 7.66 -8.76
C TYR A 489 7.22 6.22 -9.03
N LYS A 490 6.62 5.25 -8.33
CA LYS A 490 6.90 3.83 -8.53
C LYS A 490 6.37 3.33 -9.87
N VAL A 491 5.24 3.84 -10.37
CA VAL A 491 4.76 3.54 -11.73
C VAL A 491 5.80 3.98 -12.77
N ILE A 492 6.33 5.20 -12.64
CA ILE A 492 7.37 5.70 -13.55
C ILE A 492 8.60 4.81 -13.48
N TRP A 493 9.08 4.53 -12.26
CA TRP A 493 10.25 3.68 -12.06
C TRP A 493 10.06 2.26 -12.60
N HIS A 494 8.88 1.65 -12.41
CA HIS A 494 8.54 0.31 -12.92
C HIS A 494 8.70 0.25 -14.45
N TYR A 495 8.04 1.16 -15.19
CA TYR A 495 8.10 1.13 -16.65
C TYR A 495 9.51 1.46 -17.20
N GLN A 496 10.22 2.39 -16.55
CA GLN A 496 11.58 2.78 -16.95
C GLN A 496 12.59 1.65 -16.69
N SER A 497 12.60 1.08 -15.48
CA SER A 497 13.58 0.04 -15.10
C SER A 497 13.40 -1.27 -15.88
N LEU A 498 12.19 -1.56 -16.36
CA LEU A 498 11.90 -2.74 -17.18
C LEU A 498 12.04 -2.49 -18.70
N ASN A 499 12.31 -1.26 -19.13
CA ASN A 499 12.35 -0.86 -20.55
C ASN A 499 11.07 -1.25 -21.32
N GLN A 500 9.89 -1.05 -20.70
CA GLN A 500 8.61 -1.51 -21.25
C GLN A 500 7.80 -0.37 -21.87
N ASP A 501 7.08 -0.71 -22.94
CA ASP A 501 6.02 0.13 -23.48
C ASP A 501 4.94 0.35 -22.42
N LEU A 502 4.37 1.56 -22.40
CA LEU A 502 3.18 1.82 -21.60
C LEU A 502 1.96 1.31 -22.37
N VAL A 503 1.35 0.25 -21.84
CA VAL A 503 0.15 -0.38 -22.41
C VAL A 503 -1.03 -0.14 -21.49
N ILE A 504 -2.04 0.57 -22.00
CA ILE A 504 -3.24 0.96 -21.25
C ILE A 504 -4.45 0.34 -21.94
N PRO A 505 -5.24 -0.51 -21.27
CA PRO A 505 -6.52 -0.96 -21.81
C PRO A 505 -7.40 0.24 -22.15
N LEU A 506 -7.93 0.30 -23.36
CA LEU A 506 -8.88 1.34 -23.77
C LEU A 506 -10.30 0.91 -23.42
N ASP A 507 -10.47 0.63 -22.14
CA ASP A 507 -11.73 0.29 -21.49
C ASP A 507 -11.97 1.36 -20.43
N GLY A 508 -12.98 2.20 -20.65
CA GLY A 508 -13.32 3.30 -19.74
C GLY A 508 -13.54 2.84 -18.30
N TRP A 509 -13.93 1.58 -18.08
CA TRP A 509 -14.08 0.99 -16.75
C TRP A 509 -12.73 0.67 -16.11
N GLN A 510 -11.82 0.00 -16.84
CA GLN A 510 -10.53 -0.47 -16.30
C GLN A 510 -9.44 0.60 -16.28
N SER A 511 -9.62 1.72 -16.99
CA SER A 511 -8.58 2.75 -17.17
C SER A 511 -8.98 4.14 -16.69
N GLU A 512 -9.91 4.24 -15.74
CA GLU A 512 -10.38 5.52 -15.22
C GLU A 512 -9.26 6.40 -14.68
N PHE A 513 -8.26 5.82 -14.00
CA PHE A 513 -7.09 6.54 -13.54
C PHE A 513 -6.42 7.37 -14.64
N TRP A 514 -6.28 6.79 -15.82
CA TRP A 514 -5.60 7.43 -16.93
C TRP A 514 -6.32 8.67 -17.45
N SER A 515 -7.59 8.88 -17.07
CA SER A 515 -8.30 10.14 -17.30
C SER A 515 -7.74 11.33 -16.50
N LEU A 516 -6.87 11.11 -15.50
CA LEU A 516 -6.12 12.18 -14.83
C LEU A 516 -4.93 12.66 -15.68
N ILE A 517 -4.40 11.79 -16.55
CA ILE A 517 -3.22 12.07 -17.38
C ILE A 517 -3.61 12.43 -18.82
N PHE A 518 -4.65 11.81 -19.35
CA PHE A 518 -5.08 11.97 -20.73
C PHE A 518 -6.47 12.58 -20.85
N GLU A 519 -6.68 13.36 -21.90
CA GLU A 519 -8.00 13.72 -22.38
C GLU A 519 -8.52 12.66 -23.35
N ARG A 520 -9.83 12.38 -23.29
CA ARG A 520 -10.56 11.57 -24.29
C ARG A 520 -10.03 10.14 -24.43
N ILE A 521 -9.60 9.53 -23.32
CA ILE A 521 -9.19 8.11 -23.25
C ILE A 521 -10.38 7.14 -23.15
N ASP A 522 -11.61 7.64 -23.06
CA ASP A 522 -12.80 6.79 -22.95
C ASP A 522 -13.31 6.36 -24.33
N PHE A 523 -13.27 5.05 -24.54
CA PHE A 523 -13.95 4.38 -25.63
C PHE A 523 -14.97 3.40 -25.05
N SER A 524 -16.23 3.81 -24.98
CA SER A 524 -17.35 2.88 -24.86
C SER A 524 -17.55 2.13 -26.19
N LEU A 525 -16.58 1.32 -26.60
CA LEU A 525 -16.69 0.53 -27.83
C LEU A 525 -17.59 -0.67 -27.57
N GLN A 526 -18.67 -0.76 -28.34
CA GLN A 526 -19.57 -1.92 -28.32
C GLN A 526 -19.02 -2.99 -29.27
N GLY A 527 -18.63 -4.15 -28.74
CA GLY A 527 -18.12 -5.27 -29.54
C GLY A 527 -17.48 -6.36 -28.71
N GLN A 528 -17.02 -7.44 -29.36
CA GLN A 528 -16.21 -8.49 -28.72
C GLN A 528 -14.71 -8.18 -28.76
N ASP A 529 -14.27 -7.24 -29.59
CA ASP A 529 -12.87 -6.84 -29.72
C ASP A 529 -12.43 -5.95 -28.57
N THR A 530 -11.17 -6.10 -28.15
CA THR A 530 -10.56 -5.26 -27.12
C THR A 530 -9.61 -4.26 -27.75
N TRP A 531 -9.43 -3.11 -27.10
CA TRP A 531 -8.55 -2.05 -27.58
C TRP A 531 -7.56 -1.69 -26.49
N GLN A 532 -6.35 -1.31 -26.88
CA GLN A 532 -5.34 -0.82 -25.97
C GLN A 532 -4.52 0.32 -26.59
N LEU A 533 -4.19 1.30 -25.77
CA LEU A 533 -3.28 2.38 -26.09
C LEU A 533 -1.87 1.88 -25.79
N VAL A 534 -1.00 1.94 -26.79
CA VAL A 534 0.41 1.59 -26.67
C VAL A 534 1.23 2.86 -26.88
N ILE A 535 1.97 3.28 -25.86
CA ILE A 535 2.92 4.38 -25.94
C ILE A 535 4.32 3.76 -25.90
N PRO A 536 5.03 3.67 -27.04
CA PRO A 536 6.28 2.94 -27.12
C PRO A 536 7.36 3.54 -26.22
N TYR A 537 8.13 2.69 -25.56
CA TYR A 537 9.27 3.07 -24.73
C TYR A 537 10.23 4.01 -25.50
N HIS A 538 10.80 5.00 -24.80
CA HIS A 538 11.63 6.09 -25.34
C HIS A 538 10.99 7.00 -26.41
N SER A 539 9.73 6.79 -26.80
CA SER A 539 9.07 7.72 -27.72
C SER A 539 8.86 9.10 -27.09
N PRO A 540 8.78 10.19 -27.87
CA PRO A 540 8.43 11.50 -27.34
C PRO A 540 7.15 11.50 -26.49
N ALA A 541 6.12 10.75 -26.90
CA ALA A 541 4.89 10.59 -26.14
C ALA A 541 5.11 9.87 -24.80
N TYR A 542 5.97 8.86 -24.75
CA TYR A 542 6.32 8.16 -23.51
C TYR A 542 6.98 9.11 -22.52
N ASN A 543 8.01 9.84 -22.95
CA ASN A 543 8.74 10.78 -22.09
C ASN A 543 7.81 11.87 -21.54
N GLN A 544 6.94 12.43 -22.38
CA GLN A 544 5.96 13.42 -21.94
C GLN A 544 4.91 12.84 -20.98
N THR A 545 4.51 11.58 -21.17
CA THR A 545 3.59 10.88 -20.25
C THR A 545 4.24 10.65 -18.89
N MET A 546 5.49 10.19 -18.85
CA MET A 546 6.21 9.95 -17.60
C MET A 546 6.46 11.26 -16.83
N VAL A 547 6.76 12.36 -17.53
CA VAL A 547 6.82 13.71 -16.92
C VAL A 547 5.47 14.15 -16.38
N SER A 548 4.37 13.81 -17.05
CA SER A 548 3.01 14.13 -16.58
C SER A 548 2.67 13.36 -15.29
N LEU A 549 2.96 12.06 -15.23
CA LEU A 549 2.84 11.27 -14.00
C LEU A 549 3.69 11.86 -12.87
N PHE A 550 4.93 12.26 -13.16
CA PHE A 550 5.84 12.86 -12.18
C PHE A 550 5.28 14.18 -11.64
N THR A 551 4.73 15.01 -12.54
CA THR A 551 4.10 16.30 -12.21
C THR A 551 2.88 16.10 -11.30
N LEU A 552 2.05 15.08 -11.58
CA LEU A 552 0.93 14.73 -10.71
C LEU A 552 1.42 14.24 -9.34
N GLY A 553 2.48 13.43 -9.28
CA GLY A 553 3.12 13.01 -8.03
C GLY A 553 3.61 14.20 -7.19
N ASP A 554 4.30 15.15 -7.82
CA ASP A 554 4.78 16.38 -7.17
C ASP A 554 3.63 17.18 -6.56
N SER A 555 2.49 17.22 -7.24
CA SER A 555 1.34 17.99 -6.78
C SER A 555 0.68 17.43 -5.52
N PHE A 556 0.79 16.12 -5.25
CA PHE A 556 0.41 15.53 -3.97
C PHE A 556 1.40 15.91 -2.85
N LEU A 557 2.70 15.91 -3.13
CA LEU A 557 3.69 16.38 -2.16
C LEU A 557 3.58 17.89 -1.90
N ASP A 558 3.21 18.68 -2.89
CA ASP A 558 2.86 20.08 -2.71
C ASP A 558 1.62 20.24 -1.83
N LYS A 559 0.65 19.32 -1.92
CA LYS A 559 -0.48 19.32 -0.98
C LYS A 559 -0.01 19.04 0.44
N VAL A 560 0.91 18.11 0.64
CA VAL A 560 1.54 17.89 1.96
C VAL A 560 2.21 19.17 2.44
N ARG A 561 3.02 19.83 1.59
CA ARG A 561 3.72 21.09 1.92
C ARG A 561 2.80 22.18 2.47
N GLU A 562 1.61 22.33 1.93
CA GLU A 562 0.64 23.33 2.39
C GLU A 562 0.25 23.18 3.88
N HIS A 563 0.35 21.97 4.44
CA HIS A 563 -0.21 21.63 5.76
C HIS A 563 0.83 21.16 6.78
N VAL A 564 2.07 20.88 6.35
CA VAL A 564 3.21 20.69 7.26
C VAL A 564 3.51 22.01 7.98
N SER A 565 3.88 21.95 9.27
CA SER A 565 4.25 23.19 10.00
C SER A 565 5.55 23.82 9.48
N ASP A 566 5.84 25.06 9.86
CA ASP A 566 7.08 25.76 9.47
C ASP A 566 8.36 25.04 9.97
N GLU A 567 8.24 24.32 11.08
CA GLU A 567 9.25 23.48 11.73
C GLU A 567 9.31 22.06 11.15
N GLY A 568 8.45 21.74 10.18
CA GLY A 568 8.40 20.45 9.53
C GLY A 568 7.59 19.39 10.27
N GLU A 569 6.73 19.79 11.21
CA GLU A 569 5.91 18.85 11.98
C GLU A 569 4.80 18.23 11.13
N MET A 570 4.65 16.92 11.26
CA MET A 570 3.52 16.16 10.73
C MET A 570 2.83 15.41 11.87
N SER A 571 1.55 15.69 12.06
CA SER A 571 0.64 14.88 12.87
C SER A 571 0.13 13.67 12.08
N GLU A 572 -0.80 12.93 12.67
CA GLU A 572 -1.57 11.90 11.98
C GLU A 572 -2.40 12.50 10.85
N GLN A 573 -3.15 13.56 11.17
CA GLN A 573 -4.13 14.17 10.27
C GLN A 573 -3.84 15.67 10.09
N PHE A 574 -4.47 16.27 9.10
CA PHE A 574 -4.66 17.72 9.04
C PHE A 574 -6.12 18.03 8.75
N ASN A 575 -6.67 19.02 9.43
CA ASN A 575 -8.10 19.30 9.46
C ASN A 575 -8.66 19.52 8.05
N ARG A 576 -9.74 18.81 7.70
CA ARG A 576 -10.35 18.84 6.36
C ARG A 576 -10.87 20.20 5.90
N TYR A 577 -11.08 21.14 6.82
CA TYR A 577 -11.58 22.49 6.53
C TYR A 577 -10.47 23.54 6.52
N THR A 578 -9.57 23.48 7.50
CA THR A 578 -8.58 24.54 7.77
C THR A 578 -7.17 24.18 7.35
N GLY A 579 -6.86 22.89 7.23
CA GLY A 579 -5.49 22.42 6.95
C GLY A 579 -4.57 22.35 8.16
N PHE A 580 -5.01 22.77 9.35
CA PHE A 580 -4.17 22.73 10.54
C PHE A 580 -3.94 21.29 11.04
N LEU A 581 -2.77 21.05 11.63
CA LEU A 581 -2.40 19.78 12.26
C LEU A 581 -3.47 19.31 13.25
N GLN A 582 -3.83 18.03 13.18
CA GLN A 582 -4.87 17.41 14.00
C GLN A 582 -4.55 15.93 14.30
N GLY A 583 -5.06 15.43 15.42
CA GLY A 583 -4.81 14.05 15.88
C GLY A 583 -3.46 13.87 16.56
N ALA A 584 -2.92 12.65 16.53
CA ALA A 584 -1.65 12.35 17.18
C ALA A 584 -0.50 13.20 16.60
N ARG A 585 0.15 14.03 17.42
CA ARG A 585 1.30 14.85 17.00
C ARG A 585 2.52 13.99 16.68
N HIS A 586 3.39 14.44 15.77
CA HIS A 586 4.60 13.69 15.39
C HIS A 586 4.37 12.19 15.17
N LEU A 587 3.38 11.84 14.33
CA LEU A 587 3.13 10.44 14.02
C LEU A 587 4.31 9.86 13.23
N THR A 588 4.94 8.81 13.75
CA THR A 588 6.14 8.19 13.17
C THR A 588 5.90 7.75 11.72
N TRP A 589 4.73 7.15 11.46
CA TRP A 589 4.37 6.69 10.12
C TRP A 589 4.18 7.83 9.11
N SER A 590 3.68 9.00 9.52
CA SER A 590 3.59 10.18 8.64
C SER A 590 4.96 10.59 8.10
N TYR A 591 5.98 10.61 8.96
CA TYR A 591 7.35 10.92 8.55
C TYR A 591 7.95 9.85 7.64
N GLY A 592 7.74 8.57 7.95
CA GLY A 592 8.22 7.45 7.13
C GLY A 592 7.61 7.45 5.73
N ALA A 593 6.30 7.68 5.63
CA ALA A 593 5.60 7.76 4.34
C ALA A 593 6.08 8.91 3.47
N PHE A 594 6.31 10.11 4.04
CA PHE A 594 6.89 11.23 3.29
C PHE A 594 8.32 10.93 2.82
N TRP A 595 9.15 10.38 3.71
CA TRP A 595 10.53 10.04 3.39
C TRP A 595 10.62 8.98 2.27
N SER A 596 9.78 7.93 2.34
CA SER A 596 9.70 6.89 1.31
C SER A 596 9.24 7.48 -0.03
N SER A 597 8.22 8.33 -0.02
CA SER A 597 7.73 9.01 -1.22
C SER A 597 8.82 9.86 -1.87
N ARG A 598 9.60 10.61 -1.06
CA ARG A 598 10.76 11.36 -1.55
C ARG A 598 11.83 10.45 -2.15
N ARG A 599 12.14 9.32 -1.51
CA ARG A 599 13.12 8.34 -2.00
C ARG A 599 12.75 7.85 -3.39
N TRP A 600 11.50 7.43 -3.58
CA TRP A 600 10.99 6.97 -4.87
C TRP A 600 10.92 8.08 -5.91
N ARG A 601 10.61 9.31 -5.50
CA ARG A 601 10.74 10.49 -6.36
C ARG A 601 12.15 10.66 -6.92
N ASP A 602 13.19 10.49 -6.10
CA ASP A 602 14.58 10.56 -6.58
C ASP A 602 14.88 9.47 -7.60
N GLN A 603 14.40 8.24 -7.37
CA GLN A 603 14.60 7.15 -8.33
C GLN A 603 13.86 7.40 -9.65
N ALA A 604 12.63 7.88 -9.59
CA ALA A 604 11.87 8.27 -10.78
C ALA A 604 12.56 9.42 -11.54
N LEU A 605 13.08 10.43 -10.83
CA LEU A 605 13.77 11.56 -11.44
C LEU A 605 15.10 11.13 -12.09
N LYS A 606 15.86 10.24 -11.44
CA LYS A 606 17.07 9.65 -12.03
C LYS A 606 16.74 8.87 -13.30
N ALA A 607 15.70 8.03 -13.26
CA ALA A 607 15.25 7.26 -14.42
C ALA A 607 14.83 8.15 -15.59
N LEU A 608 14.09 9.23 -15.32
CA LEU A 608 13.67 10.21 -16.33
C LEU A 608 14.84 10.98 -16.98
N ASN A 609 15.94 11.17 -16.24
CA ASN A 609 17.12 11.90 -16.71
C ASN A 609 18.23 10.99 -17.25
N ALA A 610 18.04 9.66 -17.21
CA ALA A 610 19.02 8.73 -17.75
C ALA A 610 19.19 8.98 -19.26
N PRO A 611 20.43 9.05 -19.78
CA PRO A 611 20.65 9.24 -21.21
C PRO A 611 20.09 8.04 -21.98
N ASN A 612 19.33 8.33 -23.04
CA ASN A 612 18.80 7.33 -23.97
C ASN A 612 19.90 6.60 -24.73
#